data_AF-A0A960EX82-F1
#
_entry.id   AF-A0A960EX82-F1
#
_cell.length_a   1.000
_cell.length_b   1.000
_cell.length_c   1.000
_cell.angle_alpha   90.00
_cell.angle_beta   90.00
_cell.angle_gamma   90.00
#
_symmetry.space_group_name_H-M   'P 1'
#
loop_
_entity.id
_entity.type
_entity.pdbx_description
1 polymer ?
#
loop_
_entity_poly.entity_id
_entity_poly.type
_entity_poly.pdbx_seq_one_letter_code
_entity_poly.pdbx_strand_id
1 'polypeptide(L)'
;AGFWGEFPAIISSWNPAEVLVANGHEGLYRGLTIVAALGTVLAAAYLLWLYQRTSFGTPNPEFAGDGHGDGHGDGHSDIHDVGIYEWIAWTPLLIAIVVFGVYPQLMFKVMDPAITQLFGK
;
A
#
# COMPACT_ATOMS: atom_id res chain seq x y z
N ALA A 1 4.41 -2.76 -3.91
CA ALA A 1 4.46 -4.22 -3.64
C ALA A 1 4.49 -4.50 -2.13
N GLY A 2 3.50 -4.00 -1.37
CA GLY A 2 3.50 -4.12 0.10
C GLY A 2 3.38 -5.56 0.62
N PHE A 3 2.69 -6.43 -0.15
CA PHE A 3 2.50 -7.84 0.21
C PHE A 3 3.80 -8.57 0.56
N TRP A 4 4.85 -8.43 -0.24
CA TRP A 4 6.12 -9.15 -0.01
C TRP A 4 6.92 -8.62 1.18
N GLY A 5 6.60 -7.43 1.70
CA GLY A 5 7.15 -6.95 2.97
C GLY A 5 6.37 -7.49 4.17
N GLU A 6 5.03 -7.49 4.08
CA GLU A 6 4.15 -7.84 5.20
C GLU A 6 3.99 -9.35 5.38
N PHE A 7 3.83 -10.11 4.29
CA PHE A 7 3.50 -11.54 4.36
C PHE A 7 4.62 -12.39 4.97
N PRO A 8 5.90 -12.26 4.57
CA PRO A 8 6.99 -12.98 5.22
C PRO A 8 7.16 -12.60 6.70
N ALA A 9 6.90 -11.34 7.07
CA ALA A 9 6.97 -10.88 8.46
C ALA A 9 5.91 -11.57 9.33
N ILE A 10 4.67 -11.69 8.83
CA ILE A 10 3.58 -12.42 9.50
C ILE A 10 3.96 -13.90 9.68
N ILE A 11 4.50 -14.55 8.64
CA ILE A 11 4.96 -15.96 8.72
C ILE A 11 6.10 -16.11 9.74
N SER A 12 7.05 -15.19 9.73
CA SER A 12 8.18 -15.20 10.68
C SER A 12 7.71 -15.02 12.12
N SER A 13 6.60 -14.30 12.35
CA SER A 13 6.00 -14.17 13.67
C SER A 13 5.26 -15.45 14.10
N TRP A 14 4.70 -16.21 13.16
CA TRP A 14 4.05 -17.48 13.49
C TRP A 14 5.05 -18.59 13.85
N ASN A 15 6.23 -18.59 13.21
CA ASN A 15 7.34 -19.50 13.48
C ASN A 15 8.59 -18.71 13.95
N PRO A 16 8.60 -18.23 15.20
CA PRO A 16 9.70 -17.41 15.73
C PRO A 16 10.98 -18.24 15.94
N ALA A 17 12.12 -17.55 16.00
CA ALA A 17 13.42 -18.19 16.19
C ALA A 17 13.49 -19.04 17.48
N GLU A 18 14.28 -20.12 17.46
CA GLU A 18 14.40 -21.08 18.57
C GLU A 18 14.75 -20.42 19.91
N VAL A 19 15.61 -19.39 19.90
CA VAL A 19 15.98 -18.62 21.10
C VAL A 19 14.76 -17.94 21.74
N LEU A 20 13.81 -17.45 20.94
CA LEU A 20 12.60 -16.79 21.45
C LEU A 20 11.62 -17.80 22.04
N VAL A 21 11.52 -18.98 21.42
CA VAL A 21 10.71 -20.10 21.94
C VAL A 21 11.30 -20.62 23.25
N ALA A 22 12.62 -20.80 23.31
CA ALA A 22 13.32 -21.25 24.52
C ALA A 22 13.14 -20.28 25.71
N ASN A 23 12.99 -18.99 25.44
CA ASN A 23 12.70 -17.96 26.45
C ASN A 23 11.19 -17.80 26.76
N GLY A 24 10.33 -18.68 26.23
CA GLY A 24 8.89 -18.69 26.51
C GLY A 24 8.07 -17.62 25.77
N HIS A 25 8.61 -16.99 24.74
CA HIS A 25 7.92 -15.90 24.01
C HIS A 25 7.03 -16.36 22.84
N GLU A 26 6.86 -17.67 22.64
CA GLU A 26 6.06 -18.23 21.53
C GLU A 26 4.62 -17.68 21.50
N GLY A 27 3.96 -17.62 22.66
CA GLY A 27 2.60 -17.09 22.78
C GLY A 27 2.48 -15.62 22.38
N LEU A 28 3.48 -14.81 22.70
CA LEU A 28 3.53 -13.39 22.33
C LEU A 28 3.57 -13.22 20.81
N TYR A 29 4.50 -13.90 20.14
CA TYR A 29 4.67 -13.79 18.68
C TYR A 29 3.49 -14.35 17.90
N ARG A 30 2.85 -15.42 18.38
CA ARG A 30 1.57 -15.89 17.81
C ARG A 30 0.44 -14.88 18.02
N GLY A 31 0.36 -14.26 19.19
CA GLY A 31 -0.58 -13.16 19.46
C GLY A 31 -0.37 -11.97 18.50
N LEU A 32 0.88 -11.55 18.31
CA LEU A 32 1.23 -10.49 17.35
C LEU A 32 0.86 -10.86 15.92
N THR A 33 0.97 -12.13 15.53
CA THR A 33 0.53 -12.61 14.20
C THR A 33 -0.97 -12.37 13.99
N ILE A 34 -1.79 -12.65 15.01
CA ILE A 34 -3.23 -12.41 14.96
C ILE A 34 -3.51 -10.91 14.81
N VAL A 35 -2.84 -10.06 15.60
CA VAL A 35 -2.97 -8.61 15.51
C VAL A 35 -2.56 -8.10 14.12
N ALA A 36 -1.45 -8.59 13.56
CA ALA A 36 -0.99 -8.24 12.23
C ALA A 36 -2.00 -8.62 11.15
N ALA A 37 -2.54 -9.85 11.19
CA ALA A 37 -3.56 -10.31 10.25
C ALA A 37 -4.83 -9.46 10.30
N LEU A 38 -5.30 -9.10 11.50
CA LEU A 38 -6.44 -8.19 11.68
C LEU A 38 -6.12 -6.79 11.12
N GLY A 39 -4.92 -6.28 11.36
CA GLY A 39 -4.45 -5.01 10.82
C GLY A 39 -4.50 -4.97 9.29
N THR A 40 -4.04 -6.03 8.61
CA THR A 40 -4.11 -6.14 7.15
C THR A 40 -5.56 -6.12 6.65
N VAL A 41 -6.47 -6.85 7.31
CA VAL A 41 -7.90 -6.87 6.94
C VAL A 41 -8.51 -5.48 7.10
N LEU A 42 -8.25 -4.80 8.22
CA LEU A 42 -8.75 -3.45 8.47
C LEU A 42 -8.20 -2.43 7.48
N ALA A 43 -6.91 -2.50 7.15
CA ALA A 43 -6.28 -1.64 6.15
C ALA A 43 -6.94 -1.84 4.77
N ALA A 44 -7.14 -3.09 4.34
CA ALA A 44 -7.83 -3.39 3.08
C ALA A 44 -9.27 -2.89 3.08
N ALA A 45 -10.03 -3.16 4.15
CA ALA A 45 -11.42 -2.72 4.29
C ALA A 45 -11.53 -1.18 4.22
N TYR A 46 -10.64 -0.47 4.93
CA TYR A 46 -10.62 0.99 4.92
C TYR A 46 -10.23 1.55 3.55
N LEU A 47 -9.21 1.00 2.88
CA LEU A 47 -8.80 1.46 1.54
C LEU A 47 -9.90 1.24 0.51
N LEU A 48 -10.59 0.10 0.55
CA LEU A 48 -11.73 -0.17 -0.33
C LEU A 48 -12.89 0.79 -0.04
N TRP A 49 -13.23 0.99 1.22
CA TRP A 49 -14.26 1.95 1.63
C TRP A 49 -13.93 3.38 1.19
N LEU A 50 -12.67 3.81 1.38
CA LEU A 50 -12.19 5.13 0.97
C LEU A 50 -12.29 5.29 -0.54
N TYR A 51 -11.76 4.32 -1.30
CA TYR A 51 -11.77 4.34 -2.75
C TYR A 51 -13.19 4.39 -3.32
N GLN A 52 -14.10 3.58 -2.78
CA GLN A 52 -15.51 3.60 -3.16
C GLN A 52 -16.13 4.98 -2.90
N ARG A 53 -15.85 5.58 -1.75
CA ARG A 53 -16.43 6.87 -1.36
C ARG A 53 -15.87 8.05 -2.16
N THR A 54 -14.62 7.98 -2.62
CA THR A 54 -13.99 9.06 -3.38
C THR A 54 -14.21 8.93 -4.89
N SER A 55 -14.27 7.70 -5.42
CA SER A 55 -14.17 7.48 -6.88
C SER A 55 -15.48 7.04 -7.54
N PHE A 56 -16.48 6.55 -6.79
CA PHE A 56 -17.74 6.04 -7.35
C PHE A 56 -18.97 6.94 -7.12
N GLY A 57 -18.78 8.16 -6.62
CA GLY A 57 -19.85 9.15 -6.48
C GLY A 57 -20.11 9.96 -7.75
N THR A 58 -21.22 10.69 -7.81
CA THR A 58 -21.44 11.73 -8.82
C THR A 58 -20.74 13.02 -8.37
N PRO A 59 -20.06 13.76 -9.28
CA PRO A 59 -19.49 15.07 -8.95
C PRO A 59 -20.56 15.99 -8.35
N ASN A 60 -20.18 16.77 -7.34
CA ASN A 60 -21.08 17.78 -6.76
C ASN A 60 -21.43 18.80 -7.88
N PRO A 61 -22.69 19.28 -8.00
CA PRO A 61 -23.12 20.22 -9.04
C PRO A 61 -22.25 21.47 -9.22
N GLU A 62 -21.55 21.91 -8.18
CA GLU A 62 -20.53 22.99 -8.23
C GLU A 62 -19.33 22.68 -9.15
N PHE A 63 -19.05 21.40 -9.42
CA PHE A 63 -17.94 20.90 -10.23
C PHE A 63 -18.39 20.11 -11.47
N ALA A 64 -19.70 20.07 -11.76
CA ALA A 64 -20.28 19.24 -12.81
C ALA A 64 -20.57 20.02 -14.11
N GLY A 65 -20.26 21.33 -14.16
CA GLY A 65 -20.60 22.19 -15.29
C GLY A 65 -19.42 22.49 -16.20
N ASP A 66 -19.42 21.90 -17.39
CA ASP A 66 -18.72 22.48 -18.53
C ASP A 66 -19.43 23.79 -18.90
N GLY A 67 -18.70 24.90 -18.94
CA GLY A 67 -19.29 26.23 -19.10
C GLY A 67 -20.16 26.39 -20.35
N HIS A 68 -21.42 26.82 -20.16
CA HIS A 68 -22.14 27.72 -21.06
C HIS A 68 -23.25 28.49 -20.31
N GLY A 69 -22.99 29.78 -20.05
CA GLY A 69 -23.92 30.91 -19.84
C GLY A 69 -25.03 30.72 -18.80
N ASP A 70 -25.01 31.45 -17.69
CA ASP A 70 -25.41 32.85 -17.67
C ASP A 70 -24.81 33.61 -16.47
N GLY A 71 -24.35 34.84 -16.75
CA GLY A 71 -23.44 35.58 -15.90
C GLY A 71 -23.97 35.90 -14.52
N HIS A 72 -23.18 35.59 -13.50
CA HIS A 72 -22.68 36.46 -12.44
C HIS A 72 -21.60 35.65 -11.68
N GLY A 73 -20.47 36.27 -11.30
CA GLY A 73 -19.27 35.63 -10.73
C GLY A 73 -19.56 34.63 -9.60
N ASP A 74 -18.76 33.60 -9.36
CA ASP A 74 -17.29 33.59 -9.24
C ASP A 74 -16.70 32.21 -9.64
N GLY A 75 -15.42 32.17 -10.01
CA GLY A 75 -14.80 31.04 -10.73
C GLY A 75 -14.74 29.70 -9.99
N HIS A 76 -15.51 28.73 -10.46
CA HIS A 76 -15.36 27.32 -10.11
C HIS A 76 -14.54 26.62 -11.20
N SER A 77 -13.47 25.97 -10.77
CA SER A 77 -12.41 25.38 -11.57
C SER A 77 -12.89 24.27 -12.50
N ASP A 78 -12.58 24.38 -13.80
CA ASP A 78 -12.60 23.25 -14.73
C ASP A 78 -11.79 22.10 -14.13
N ILE A 79 -12.44 20.96 -13.83
CA ILE A 79 -11.72 19.74 -13.44
C ILE A 79 -11.08 19.20 -14.71
N HIS A 80 -9.77 19.41 -14.85
CA HIS A 80 -9.01 18.89 -15.99
C HIS A 80 -8.66 17.41 -15.80
N ASP A 81 -8.64 16.68 -16.91
CA ASP A 81 -8.11 15.33 -16.99
C ASP A 81 -6.62 15.29 -16.63
N VAL A 82 -6.13 14.09 -16.29
CA VAL A 82 -4.73 13.87 -15.90
C VAL A 82 -3.78 14.31 -17.01
N GLY A 83 -2.91 15.27 -16.70
CA GLY A 83 -1.93 15.84 -17.61
C GLY A 83 -0.72 14.95 -17.83
N ILE A 84 0.08 15.25 -18.86
CA ILE A 84 1.25 14.45 -19.23
C ILE A 84 2.33 14.42 -18.13
N TYR A 85 2.50 15.52 -17.40
CA TYR A 85 3.48 15.61 -16.31
C TYR A 85 3.07 14.77 -15.10
N GLU A 86 1.77 14.70 -14.80
CA GLU A 86 1.23 13.83 -13.76
C GLU A 86 1.44 12.37 -14.15
N TRP A 87 1.19 12.05 -15.43
CA TRP A 87 1.47 10.74 -16.00
C TRP A 87 2.93 10.31 -15.85
N ILE A 88 3.87 11.21 -16.10
CA ILE A 88 5.29 10.89 -15.96
C ILE A 88 5.69 10.73 -14.48
N ALA A 89 5.05 11.44 -13.56
CA ALA A 89 5.41 11.40 -12.14
C ALA A 89 5.07 10.05 -11.46
N TRP A 90 3.87 9.52 -11.66
CA TRP A 90 3.43 8.27 -11.01
C TRP A 90 3.74 6.99 -11.79
N THR A 91 3.99 7.05 -13.11
CA THR A 91 4.24 5.86 -13.93
C THR A 91 5.45 5.03 -13.46
N PRO A 92 6.62 5.63 -13.12
CA PRO A 92 7.75 4.86 -12.59
C PRO A 92 7.40 4.10 -11.31
N LEU A 93 6.59 4.71 -10.44
CA LEU A 93 6.13 4.08 -9.20
C LEU A 93 5.20 2.90 -9.49
N LEU A 94 4.25 3.05 -10.40
CA LEU A 94 3.34 1.98 -10.82
C LEU A 94 4.11 0.81 -11.42
N ILE A 95 5.08 1.09 -12.30
CA ILE A 95 5.97 0.08 -12.88
C ILE A 95 6.71 -0.66 -11.76
N ALA A 96 7.31 0.07 -10.81
CA ALA A 96 8.01 -0.55 -9.68
C ALA A 96 7.08 -1.42 -8.82
N ILE A 97 5.84 -0.97 -8.57
CA ILE A 97 4.83 -1.76 -7.83
C ILE A 97 4.52 -3.08 -8.54
N VAL A 98 4.34 -3.06 -9.86
CA VAL A 98 4.06 -4.26 -10.66
C VAL A 98 5.29 -5.17 -10.73
N VAL A 99 6.46 -4.62 -11.05
CA VAL A 99 7.71 -5.38 -11.17
C VAL A 99 8.04 -6.10 -9.85
N PHE A 100 8.05 -5.39 -8.73
CA PHE A 100 8.34 -6.02 -7.43
C PHE A 100 7.17 -6.85 -6.90
N GLY A 101 5.95 -6.60 -7.36
CA GLY A 101 4.78 -7.42 -7.03
C GLY A 101 4.84 -8.80 -7.67
N VAL A 102 5.18 -8.86 -8.96
CA VAL A 102 5.26 -10.09 -9.74
C VAL A 102 6.61 -10.80 -9.56
N TYR A 103 7.71 -10.04 -9.50
CA TYR A 103 9.07 -10.59 -9.39
C TYR A 103 9.81 -10.02 -8.16
N PRO A 104 9.46 -10.48 -6.95
CA PRO A 104 10.04 -9.97 -5.69
C PRO A 104 11.52 -10.32 -5.51
N GLN A 105 12.04 -11.29 -6.28
CA GLN A 105 13.43 -11.75 -6.18
C GLN A 105 14.46 -10.63 -6.43
N LEU A 106 14.09 -9.58 -7.17
CA LEU A 106 14.94 -8.40 -7.36
C LEU A 106 15.22 -7.69 -6.04
N MET A 107 14.22 -7.60 -5.17
CA MET A 107 14.35 -6.99 -3.85
C MET A 107 15.16 -7.90 -2.92
N PHE A 108 14.84 -9.20 -2.89
CA PHE A 108 15.56 -10.16 -2.03
C PHE A 108 17.05 -10.23 -2.34
N LYS A 109 17.46 -10.23 -3.62
CA LYS A 109 18.88 -10.19 -4.01
C LYS A 109 19.68 -9.02 -3.41
N VAL A 110 19.02 -7.89 -3.14
CA VAL A 110 19.66 -6.71 -2.53
C VAL A 110 19.67 -6.84 -1.00
N MET A 111 18.64 -7.44 -0.40
CA MET A 111 18.51 -7.58 1.05
C MET A 111 19.31 -8.75 1.62
N ASP A 112 19.38 -9.89 0.91
CA ASP A 112 20.02 -11.13 1.40
C ASP A 112 21.48 -10.90 1.86
N PRO A 113 22.34 -10.17 1.12
CA PRO A 113 23.72 -9.93 1.58
C PRO A 113 23.78 -9.15 2.90
N ALA A 114 22.89 -8.18 3.10
CA ALA A 114 22.83 -7.40 4.33
C ALA A 114 22.34 -8.26 5.51
N ILE A 115 21.37 -9.15 5.25
CA ILE A 115 20.84 -10.09 6.25
C ILE A 115 21.93 -11.10 6.66
N THR A 116 22.65 -11.69 5.71
CA THR A 116 23.77 -12.62 5.98
C THR A 116 24.87 -11.96 6.82
N GLN A 117 25.24 -10.71 6.53
CA GLN A 117 26.22 -9.99 7.35
C GLN A 117 25.74 -9.74 8.78
N LEU A 118 24.44 -9.48 8.98
CA LEU A 118 23.86 -9.24 10.29
C LEU A 118 23.85 -10.51 11.17
N PHE A 119 23.52 -11.66 10.57
CA PHE A 119 23.35 -12.92 11.31
C PHE A 119 24.57 -13.85 11.25
N GLY A 120 25.64 -13.47 10.52
CA GLY A 120 26.90 -14.21 10.50
C GLY A 120 26.81 -15.61 9.88
N LYS A 121 25.84 -15.83 8.98
CA LYS A 121 25.67 -17.04 8.18
C LYS A 121 25.52 -16.69 6.71
#